data_AF-A0A2L2ZA97-F1
#
_entry.id   AF-A0A2L2ZA97-F1
#
_cell.length_a   1.000
_cell.length_b   1.000
_cell.length_c   1.000
_cell.angle_alpha   90.00
_cell.angle_beta   90.00
_cell.angle_gamma   90.00
#
_symmetry.space_group_name_H-M   'P 1'
#
loop_
_entity.id
_entity.type
_entity.pdbx_description
1 polymer ?
#
loop_
_entity_poly.entity_id
_entity_poly.type
_entity_poly.pdbx_seq_one_letter_code
_entity_poly.pdbx_strand_id
1 'polypeptide(L)' 'IFATYRSDNSLQELKDLLEASKNTKDVLIKLDVSDPDELEVARQFVDTNVGEEGLDLLINNAAFCEVTPYD' A
#
# COMPACT_ATOMS: atom_id res chain seq x y z
N ILE A 1 -7.57 -1.44 7.89
CA ILE A 1 -6.27 -1.87 7.33
C ILE A 1 -5.81 -0.80 6.34
N PHE A 2 -4.51 -0.54 6.25
CA PHE A 2 -3.94 0.28 5.17
C PHE A 2 -3.40 -0.66 4.10
N ALA A 3 -3.87 -0.51 2.86
CA ALA A 3 -3.40 -1.29 1.73
C ALA A 3 -2.80 -0.36 0.67
N THR A 4 -1.62 -0.72 0.17
CA THR A 4 -0.85 0.10 -0.76
C THR A 4 -0.90 -0.44 -2.18
N TYR A 5 -0.92 0.45 -3.17
CA TYR A 5 -0.84 0.07 -4.57
C TYR A 5 0.07 1.04 -5.34
N ARG A 6 0.84 0.54 -6.31
CA ARG A 6 1.77 1.35 -7.09
C ARG A 6 1.07 2.11 -8.23
N SER A 7 0.16 1.44 -8.93
CA SER A 7 -0.50 1.99 -10.11
C SER A 7 -1.98 1.61 -10.17
N ASP A 8 -2.75 2.36 -10.95
CA ASP A 8 -4.20 2.18 -11.08
C ASP A 8 -4.58 0.84 -11.70
N ASN A 9 -3.64 0.17 -12.37
CA ASN A 9 -3.85 -1.13 -13.02
C ASN A 9 -4.25 -2.22 -12.00
N SER A 10 -3.70 -2.18 -10.78
CA SER A 10 -4.03 -3.14 -9.71
C SER A 10 -5.13 -2.65 -8.77
N LEU A 11 -5.67 -1.45 -8.99
CA LEU A 11 -6.59 -0.81 -8.06
C LEU A 11 -7.94 -1.52 -7.99
N GLN A 12 -8.45 -2.00 -9.13
CA GLN A 12 -9.76 -2.65 -9.15
C GLN A 12 -9.74 -4.00 -8.42
N GLU A 13 -8.74 -4.84 -8.68
CA GLU A 13 -8.58 -6.13 -7.99
C GLU A 13 -8.46 -5.95 -6.47
N LEU A 14 -7.72 -4.91 -6.04
CA LEU A 14 -7.58 -4.60 -4.63
C LEU A 14 -8.92 -4.12 -4.02
N LYS A 15 -9.70 -3.29 -4.71
CA LYS A 15 -11.04 -2.89 -4.26
C LYS A 15 -11.96 -4.10 -4.09
N ASP A 16 -11.97 -5.01 -5.06
CA ASP A 16 -12.81 -6.21 -5.02
C ASP A 16 -12.43 -7.11 -3.81
N LEU A 17 -11.13 -7.24 -3.51
CA LEU A 17 -10.64 -7.96 -2.33
C LEU A 17 -11.09 -7.31 -1.01
N LEU A 18 -11.02 -5.98 -0.92
CA LEU A 18 -11.44 -5.25 0.28
C LEU A 18 -12.96 -5.32 0.49
N GLU A 19 -13.75 -5.20 -0.57
CA GLU A 19 -15.22 -5.35 -0.51
C GLU A 19 -15.64 -6.76 -0.03
N ALA A 20 -14.88 -7.79 -0.42
CA ALA A 20 -15.09 -9.15 0.09
C ALA A 20 -14.74 -9.30 1.58
N SER A 21 -13.84 -8.45 2.11
CA SER A 21 -13.43 -8.43 3.51
C SER A 21 -14.44 -7.65 4.38
N LYS A 22 -15.57 -8.28 4.67
CA LYS A 22 -16.80 -7.65 5.18
C LYS A 22 -16.78 -6.85 6.50
N ASN A 23 -15.65 -6.49 7.12
CA ASN A 23 -15.66 -5.85 8.45
C ASN A 23 -14.49 -4.91 8.77
N THR A 24 -13.78 -4.40 7.77
CA THR A 24 -12.62 -3.56 8.05
C THR A 24 -12.76 -2.19 7.40
N LYS A 25 -12.46 -1.12 8.17
CA LYS A 25 -12.23 0.20 7.58
C LYS A 25 -10.95 0.11 6.78
N ASP A 26 -11.08 -0.03 5.47
CA ASP A 26 -9.96 -0.22 4.57
C ASP A 26 -9.62 1.09 3.89
N VAL A 27 -8.34 1.44 3.95
CA VAL A 27 -7.82 2.69 3.41
C VAL A 27 -6.77 2.36 2.37
N LEU A 28 -7.05 2.78 1.14
CA LEU A 28 -6.18 2.60 -0.01
C LEU A 28 -5.21 3.78 -0.13
N ILE A 29 -3.93 3.48 -0.17
CA ILE A 29 -2.85 4.47 -0.29
C ILE A 29 -2.09 4.18 -1.59
N LYS A 30 -2.01 5.17 -2.48
CA LYS A 30 -1.10 5.07 -3.63
C LYS A 30 0.33 5.25 -3.13
N LEU A 31 1.21 4.32 -3.47
CA LEU A 31 2.61 4.32 -3.06
C LEU A 31 3.50 3.55 -4.04
N ASP A 32 4.38 4.26 -4.73
CA ASP A 32 5.62 3.72 -5.29
C ASP A 32 6.73 3.76 -4.24
N VAL A 33 7.16 2.59 -3.76
CA VAL A 33 8.20 2.45 -2.73
C VAL A 33 9.58 2.92 -3.20
N SER A 34 9.77 3.20 -4.49
CA SER A 34 10.98 3.81 -5.03
C SER A 34 10.95 5.35 -5.06
N ASP A 35 9.78 5.95 -4.80
CA ASP A 35 9.60 7.40 -4.75
C ASP A 35 9.60 7.89 -3.27
N PRO A 36 10.60 8.67 -2.85
CA PRO A 36 10.69 9.16 -1.48
C PRO A 36 9.59 10.16 -1.11
N ASP A 37 9.05 10.90 -2.08
CA ASP A 37 7.97 11.87 -1.82
C ASP A 37 6.65 11.14 -1.58
N GLU A 38 6.36 10.10 -2.37
CA GLU A 38 5.19 9.25 -2.12
C GLU A 38 5.29 8.51 -0.78
N LEU A 39 6.50 8.05 -0.40
CA LEU A 39 6.76 7.45 0.91
C LEU A 39 6.43 8.40 2.06
N GLU A 40 6.87 9.66 1.98
CA GLU A 40 6.61 10.65 3.03
C GLU A 40 5.12 11.01 3.12
N VAL A 41 4.45 11.17 1.97
CA VAL A 41 2.99 11.41 1.93
C VAL A 41 2.23 10.24 2.55
N ALA A 42 2.59 9.00 2.22
CA ALA A 42 1.98 7.81 2.81
C ALA A 42 2.22 7.75 4.32
N ARG A 43 3.44 8.05 4.77
CA ARG A 43 3.79 8.09 6.20
C ARG A 43 2.94 9.11 6.96
N GLN A 44 2.86 10.34 6.47
CA GLN A 44 2.04 11.40 7.10
C GLN A 44 0.57 11.04 7.14
N PHE A 45 0.06 10.41 6.07
CA PHE A 45 -1.31 9.97 6.00
C PHE A 45 -1.62 8.89 7.03
N VAL A 46 -0.76 7.88 7.17
CA VAL A 46 -0.91 6.83 8.20
C VAL A 46 -0.84 7.45 9.60
N ASP A 47 0.16 8.28 9.87
CA ASP A 47 0.36 8.98 11.14
C ASP A 47 -0.89 9.78 11.56
N THR A 48 -1.49 10.51 10.62
CA THR A 48 -2.74 11.26 10.85
C THR A 48 -3.92 10.35 11.18
N ASN A 49 -3.97 9.13 10.64
CA ASN A 49 -5.10 8.20 10.84
C ASN A 49 -4.97 7.37 12.12
N VAL A 50 -3.75 7.04 12.54
CA VAL A 50 -3.51 6.22 13.75
C VAL A 50 -3.20 7.06 14.99
N GLY A 51 -2.64 8.26 14.81
CA GLY A 51 -2.25 9.15 15.89
C GLY A 51 -1.37 8.45 16.93
N GLU A 52 -1.68 8.68 18.21
CA GLU A 52 -0.92 8.15 19.35
C GLU A 52 -1.01 6.62 19.49
N GLU A 53 -2.01 5.95 18.88
CA GLU A 53 -2.12 4.48 18.93
C GLU A 53 -1.02 3.82 18.08
N GLY A 54 -0.52 4.51 17.06
CA GLY A 54 0.54 4.02 16.19
C GLY A 54 0.12 2.87 15.27
N LEU A 55 1.12 2.23 14.65
CA LEU A 55 0.93 1.12 13.73
C LEU A 55 1.48 -0.18 14.36
N ASP A 56 0.61 -1.18 14.54
CA ASP A 56 1.01 -2.46 15.14
C ASP A 56 1.85 -3.34 14.22
N LEU A 57 1.60 -3.30 12.91
CA LEU A 57 2.19 -4.22 11.93
C LEU A 57 2.44 -3.53 10.59
N LEU A 58 3.66 -3.69 10.08
CA LEU A 58 4.05 -3.32 8.72
C LEU A 58 4.40 -4.59 7.94
N ILE A 59 3.68 -4.85 6.85
CA ILE A 59 3.95 -5.97 5.93
C ILE A 59 4.65 -5.40 4.69
N ASN A 60 5.97 -5.58 4.59
CA ASN A 60 6.72 -5.18 3.41
C ASN A 60 6.65 -6.26 2.31
N ASN A 61 5.57 -6.24 1.53
CA ASN A 61 5.32 -7.22 0.46
C ASN A 61 5.59 -6.67 -0.95
N ALA A 62 6.11 -5.45 -1.09
CA ALA A 62 6.38 -4.84 -2.38
C ALA A 62 7.78 -5.26 -2.88
N ALA A 63 7.82 -5.98 -4.00
CA ALA A 63 9.06 -6.32 -4.69
C ALA A 63 8.82 -6.35 -6.20
N PHE A 64 9.86 -6.03 -6.97
CA PHE A 64 9.91 -6.28 -8.40
C PHE A 64 11.29 -6.82 -8.78
N CYS A 65 11.33 -7.62 -9.83
CA CYS A 65 12.58 -8.13 -10.39
C CYS A 65 12.50 -7.97 -11.91
N GLU A 66 13.47 -7.28 -12.50
CA GLU A 66 13.60 -7.21 -13.94
C GLU A 66 14.30 -8.48 -14.42
N VAL A 67 13.59 -9.28 -15.23
CA VAL A 67 14.16 -10.50 -15.81
C VAL A 67 14.79 -10.14 -17.14
N THR A 68 16.11 -10.01 -17.17
CA THR A 68 16.86 -9.92 -18.42
C THR A 68 17.00 -11.31 -19.03
N PRO A 69 16.78 -11.50 -20.35
CA PRO A 69 17.07 -12.78 -20.99
C PRO A 69 18.54 -13.13 -20.80
N TYR A 70 18.82 -14.42 -20.52
CA TYR A 70 20.18 -14.94 -20.56
C TYR A 70 20.60 -15.10 -22.03
N ASP A 71 21.77 -14.57 -22.39
CA ASP A 71 22.45 -14.80 -23.68
C ASP A 71 22.90 -16.25 -23.85
#